data_AF-A0A6N8DJW6-F1
#
_entry.id   AF-A0A6N8DJW6-F1
#
_cell.length_a   1.000
_cell.length_b   1.000
_cell.length_c   1.000
_cell.angle_alpha   90.00
_cell.angle_beta   90.00
_cell.angle_gamma   90.00
#
_symmetry.space_group_name_H-M   'P 1'
#
loop_
_entity.id
_entity.type
_entity.pdbx_description
1 polymer ?
#
loop_
_entity_poly.entity_id
_entity_poly.type
_entity_poly.pdbx_seq_one_letter_code
_entity_poly.pdbx_strand_id
1 'polypeptide(L)'
;MDSSELFRSCANEHVAAAALMSIGGALVARIDRGALPVGVTRGAFVASLVAEYDRKASPELRKQLVRAMRRAQMPLLAGLRHVLQVALRGAFEPAPRRALYCRWRPPVLNWAPESASLAREDLRRVLH
;
A
#
# COMPACT_ATOMS: atom_id res chain seq x y z
N MET A 1 -11.92 9.84 -13.22
CA MET A 1 -10.82 8.91 -12.87
C MET A 1 -11.19 7.52 -13.35
N ASP A 2 -10.40 6.98 -14.27
CA ASP A 2 -10.56 5.62 -14.79
C ASP A 2 -9.69 4.62 -14.02
N SER A 3 -10.06 3.35 -14.01
CA SER A 3 -9.28 2.30 -13.33
C SER A 3 -7.87 2.15 -13.92
N SER A 4 -7.68 2.39 -15.22
CA SER A 4 -6.37 2.37 -15.88
C SER A 4 -5.43 3.49 -15.41
N GLU A 5 -5.96 4.62 -14.94
CA GLU A 5 -5.16 5.71 -14.37
C GLU A 5 -4.65 5.34 -12.97
N LEU A 6 -5.50 4.66 -12.19
CA LEU A 6 -5.11 4.08 -10.90
C LEU A 6 -3.98 3.06 -11.09
N PHE A 7 -4.10 2.15 -12.05
CA PHE A 7 -3.06 1.14 -12.31
C PHE A 7 -1.74 1.76 -12.72
N ARG A 8 -1.75 2.75 -13.61
CA ARG A 8 -0.53 3.48 -14.00
C ARG A 8 0.11 4.23 -12.84
N SER A 9 -0.69 4.88 -12.00
CA SER A 9 -0.19 5.66 -10.87
C SER A 9 0.40 4.76 -9.78
N CYS A 10 -0.34 3.72 -9.39
CA CYS A 10 0.07 2.80 -8.31
C CYS A 10 1.07 1.73 -8.78
N ALA A 11 1.41 1.66 -10.07
CA ALA A 11 2.56 0.89 -10.55
C ALA A 11 3.90 1.47 -10.05
N ASN A 12 3.92 2.77 -9.69
CA ASN A 12 5.06 3.38 -9.02
C ASN A 12 5.01 3.08 -7.51
N GLU A 13 6.05 2.45 -6.98
CA GLU A 13 6.12 2.04 -5.56
C GLU A 13 6.00 3.23 -4.58
N HIS A 14 6.46 4.42 -4.95
CA HIS A 14 6.38 5.61 -4.10
C HIS A 14 4.96 6.12 -3.99
N VAL A 15 4.25 6.17 -5.12
CA VAL A 15 2.82 6.54 -5.15
C VAL A 15 2.00 5.50 -4.41
N ALA A 16 2.29 4.22 -4.62
CA ALA A 16 1.65 3.12 -3.91
C ALA A 16 1.87 3.19 -2.39
N ALA A 17 3.10 3.46 -1.94
CA ALA A 17 3.43 3.64 -0.53
C ALA A 17 2.74 4.87 0.07
N ALA A 18 2.80 6.02 -0.61
CA ALA A 18 2.15 7.24 -0.16
C ALA A 18 0.63 7.05 -0.05
N ALA A 19 0.00 6.47 -1.08
CA ALA A 19 -1.43 6.20 -1.08
C ALA A 19 -1.83 5.20 0.01
N LEU A 20 -1.02 4.16 0.27
CA LEU A 20 -1.25 3.24 1.39
C LEU A 20 -1.16 3.98 2.74
N MET A 21 -0.19 4.87 2.92
CA MET A 21 -0.06 5.69 4.13
C MET A 21 -1.24 6.66 4.29
N SER A 22 -1.72 7.27 3.19
CA SER A 22 -2.91 8.13 3.20
C SER A 22 -4.19 7.38 3.54
N ILE A 23 -4.30 6.09 3.19
CA ILE A 23 -5.41 5.24 3.65
C ILE A 23 -5.27 4.94 5.14
N GLY A 24 -4.04 4.64 5.59
CA GLY A 24 -3.71 4.40 6.99
C GLY A 24 -4.40 3.18 7.60
N GLY A 25 -4.35 3.12 8.94
CA GLY A 25 -5.06 2.15 9.76
C GLY A 25 -4.57 0.70 9.60
N ALA A 26 -5.48 -0.24 9.89
CA ALA A 26 -5.17 -1.68 9.92
C ALA A 26 -4.72 -2.25 8.56
N LEU A 27 -4.98 -1.55 7.45
CA LEU A 27 -4.57 -1.98 6.12
C LEU A 27 -3.04 -1.97 5.98
N VAL A 28 -2.37 -0.95 6.53
CA VAL A 28 -0.90 -0.84 6.53
C VAL A 28 -0.28 -2.03 7.25
N ALA A 29 -0.76 -2.35 8.45
CA ALA A 29 -0.25 -3.46 9.25
C ALA A 29 -0.44 -4.83 8.58
N ARG A 30 -1.48 -5.01 7.77
CA ARG A 30 -1.71 -6.24 7.00
C ARG A 30 -0.77 -6.34 5.81
N ILE A 31 -0.52 -5.23 5.13
CA ILE A 31 0.44 -5.17 4.02
C ILE A 31 1.86 -5.40 4.53
N ASP A 32 2.25 -4.80 5.65
CA ASP A 32 3.57 -5.04 6.25
C ASP A 32 3.74 -6.52 6.62
N ARG A 33 2.71 -7.17 7.18
CA ARG A 33 2.73 -8.63 7.43
C ARG A 33 2.89 -9.48 6.17
N GLY A 34 2.36 -9.04 5.03
CA GLY A 34 2.51 -9.73 3.74
C GLY A 34 3.85 -9.46 3.06
N ALA A 35 4.41 -8.27 3.25
CA ALA A 35 5.66 -7.83 2.62
C ALA A 35 6.91 -8.37 3.34
N LEU A 36 6.86 -8.48 4.68
CA LEU A 36 7.99 -8.91 5.52
C LEU A 36 8.58 -10.28 5.11
N PRO A 37 7.78 -11.35 4.93
CA PRO A 37 8.33 -12.67 4.57
C PRO A 37 8.99 -12.70 3.18
N VAL A 38 8.57 -11.79 2.29
CA VAL A 38 9.04 -11.71 0.89
C VAL A 38 10.23 -10.75 0.76
N GLY A 39 10.57 -9.99 1.82
CA GLY A 39 11.71 -9.07 1.82
C GLY A 39 11.56 -7.86 0.90
N VAL A 40 10.32 -7.44 0.60
CA VAL A 40 10.03 -6.30 -0.28
C VAL A 40 9.54 -5.08 0.50
N THR A 41 9.71 -3.89 -0.06
CA THR A 41 9.12 -2.68 0.51
C THR A 41 7.58 -2.75 0.42
N ARG A 42 6.87 -2.10 1.34
CA ARG A 42 5.40 -2.02 1.29
C ARG A 42 4.89 -1.44 -0.03
N GLY A 43 5.60 -0.47 -0.60
CA GLY A 43 5.27 0.15 -1.88
C GLY A 43 5.38 -0.83 -3.04
N ALA A 44 6.49 -1.57 -3.10
CA ALA A 44 6.69 -2.61 -4.10
C ALA A 44 5.68 -3.76 -3.97
N PHE A 45 5.32 -4.13 -2.73
CA PHE A 45 4.30 -5.14 -2.48
C PHE A 45 2.92 -4.69 -2.99
N VAL A 46 2.50 -3.47 -2.65
CA VAL A 46 1.24 -2.89 -3.13
C VAL A 46 1.22 -2.77 -4.65
N ALA A 47 2.29 -2.25 -5.26
CA ALA A 47 2.39 -2.12 -6.71
C ALA A 47 2.28 -3.49 -7.40
N SER A 48 2.84 -4.54 -6.81
CA SER A 48 2.73 -5.92 -7.31
C SER A 48 1.29 -6.44 -7.24
N LEU A 49 0.58 -6.20 -6.14
CA LEU A 49 -0.83 -6.56 -5.99
C LEU A 49 -1.72 -5.82 -6.99
N VAL A 50 -1.45 -4.53 -7.22
CA VAL A 50 -2.18 -3.72 -8.20
C VAL A 50 -1.96 -4.23 -9.63
N ALA A 51 -0.71 -4.53 -9.99
CA ALA A 51 -0.38 -5.09 -11.30
C ALA A 51 -0.95 -6.49 -11.51
N GLU A 52 -1.09 -7.28 -10.45
CA GLU A 52 -1.75 -8.57 -10.52
C GLU A 52 -3.26 -8.46 -10.65
N TYR A 53 -3.88 -7.55 -9.91
CA TYR A 53 -5.30 -7.24 -10.03
C TYR A 53 -5.62 -6.81 -11.47
N ASP A 54 -4.84 -5.90 -12.06
CA ASP A 54 -5.06 -5.49 -13.46
C ASP A 54 -4.98 -6.70 -14.41
N ARG A 55 -4.00 -7.59 -14.23
CA ARG A 55 -3.89 -8.77 -15.10
C ARG A 55 -4.98 -9.82 -14.91
N LYS A 56 -5.44 -10.05 -13.69
CA LYS A 56 -6.27 -11.21 -13.33
C LYS A 56 -7.72 -10.87 -12.95
N ALA A 57 -8.07 -9.60 -12.75
CA ALA A 57 -9.41 -9.23 -12.31
C ALA A 57 -10.48 -9.59 -13.35
N SER A 58 -11.50 -10.32 -12.90
CA SER A 58 -12.67 -10.62 -13.70
C SER A 58 -13.42 -9.33 -14.08
N PRO A 59 -14.28 -9.38 -15.12
CA PRO A 59 -15.14 -8.25 -15.48
C PRO A 59 -16.00 -7.74 -14.30
N GLU A 60 -16.44 -8.64 -13.41
CA GLU A 60 -17.23 -8.32 -12.22
C GLU A 60 -16.39 -7.53 -11.21
N LEU A 61 -15.15 -7.97 -10.94
CA LEU A 61 -14.22 -7.26 -10.07
C LEU A 61 -13.89 -5.87 -10.64
N ARG A 62 -13.64 -5.77 -11.95
CA ARG A 62 -13.42 -4.48 -12.62
C ARG A 62 -14.63 -3.55 -12.50
N LYS A 63 -15.85 -4.07 -12.62
CA LYS A 63 -17.09 -3.29 -12.38
C LYS A 63 -17.19 -2.84 -10.93
N GLN A 64 -16.87 -3.69 -9.96
CA GLN A 64 -16.87 -3.34 -8.54
C GLN A 64 -15.83 -2.26 -8.22
N LEU A 65 -14.62 -2.35 -8.80
CA LEU A 65 -13.59 -1.33 -8.68
C LEU A 65 -14.08 0.02 -9.20
N VAL A 66 -14.62 0.06 -10.42
CA VAL A 66 -15.15 1.30 -11.00
C VAL A 66 -16.28 1.88 -10.13
N ARG A 67 -17.16 1.03 -9.57
CA ARG A 67 -18.20 1.46 -8.63
C ARG A 67 -17.62 2.02 -7.33
N ALA A 68 -16.57 1.41 -6.77
CA ALA A 68 -15.92 1.89 -5.55
C ALA A 68 -15.20 3.23 -5.77
N MET A 69 -14.67 3.46 -6.97
CA MET A 69 -14.04 4.73 -7.36
C MET A 69 -15.08 5.82 -7.64
N ARG A 70 -16.24 5.46 -8.20
CA ARG A 70 -17.33 6.40 -8.49
C ARG A 70 -17.88 6.98 -7.18
N ARG A 71 -18.05 8.31 -7.15
CA ARG A 71 -18.55 9.11 -6.01
C ARG A 71 -17.63 9.18 -4.78
N ALA A 72 -16.43 8.62 -4.84
CA ALA A 72 -15.42 8.86 -3.82
C ALA A 72 -14.80 10.25 -4.00
N GLN A 73 -14.60 10.98 -2.90
CA GLN A 73 -13.88 12.26 -2.92
C GLN A 73 -12.42 12.09 -3.39
N MET A 74 -11.82 10.93 -3.10
CA MET A 74 -10.48 10.54 -3.53
C MET A 74 -10.52 9.19 -4.26
N PRO A 75 -10.81 9.18 -5.58
CA PRO A 75 -10.99 7.94 -6.34
C PRO A 75 -9.75 7.03 -6.33
N LEU A 76 -8.54 7.61 -6.27
CA LEU A 76 -7.29 6.86 -6.19
C LEU A 76 -7.24 5.98 -4.93
N LEU A 77 -7.49 6.60 -3.78
CA LEU A 77 -7.44 5.91 -2.49
C LEU A 77 -8.59 4.91 -2.34
N ALA A 78 -9.79 5.26 -2.81
CA ALA A 78 -10.94 4.37 -2.78
C ALA A 78 -10.71 3.12 -3.64
N GLY A 79 -10.17 3.29 -4.85
CA GLY A 79 -9.82 2.18 -5.73
C GLY A 79 -8.67 1.34 -5.16
N LEU A 80 -7.61 1.97 -4.65
CA LEU A 80 -6.47 1.24 -4.07
C LEU A 80 -6.91 0.41 -2.87
N ARG A 81 -7.73 0.99 -1.99
CA ARG A 81 -8.31 0.26 -0.85
C ARG A 81 -9.13 -0.95 -1.32
N HIS A 82 -9.94 -0.81 -2.36
CA HIS A 82 -10.70 -1.93 -2.93
C HIS A 82 -9.77 -3.04 -3.43
N VAL A 83 -8.77 -2.69 -4.25
CA VAL A 83 -7.78 -3.67 -4.78
C VAL A 83 -7.09 -4.41 -3.65
N LEU A 84 -6.60 -3.70 -2.63
CA LEU A 84 -5.92 -4.31 -1.50
C LEU A 84 -6.85 -5.20 -0.66
N GLN A 85 -8.10 -4.81 -0.47
CA GLN A 85 -9.07 -5.66 0.23
C GLN A 85 -9.38 -6.95 -0.52
N VAL A 86 -9.45 -6.90 -1.85
CA VAL A 86 -9.68 -8.11 -2.67
C VAL A 86 -8.43 -9.00 -2.64
N ALA A 87 -7.24 -8.43 -2.81
CA ALA A 87 -5.99 -9.17 -2.71
C ALA A 87 -5.81 -9.86 -1.35
N LEU A 88 -6.05 -9.13 -0.25
CA LEU A 88 -5.93 -9.66 1.11
C LEU A 88 -7.01 -10.68 1.50
N ARG A 89 -8.04 -10.89 0.66
CA ARG A 89 -9.01 -12.00 0.81
C ARG A 89 -8.54 -13.30 0.13
N GLY A 90 -7.33 -13.30 -0.44
CA GLY A 90 -6.73 -14.48 -1.11
C GLY A 90 -7.08 -14.59 -2.59
N ALA A 91 -7.69 -13.57 -3.21
CA ALA A 91 -8.01 -13.59 -4.63
C ALA A 91 -6.79 -13.40 -5.54
N PHE A 92 -5.68 -12.89 -5.00
CA PHE A 92 -4.45 -12.60 -5.73
C PHE A 92 -3.24 -12.97 -4.86
N GLU A 93 -2.30 -13.72 -5.43
CA GLU A 93 -1.06 -14.09 -4.75
C GLU A 93 0.08 -13.23 -5.28
N PRO A 94 0.72 -12.40 -4.44
CA PRO A 94 1.77 -11.49 -4.88
C PRO A 94 2.88 -12.29 -5.55
N ALA A 95 2.89 -12.30 -6.88
CA ALA A 95 3.94 -12.97 -7.63
C ALA A 95 5.27 -12.29 -7.29
N PRO A 96 6.35 -13.05 -6.99
CA PRO A 96 7.66 -12.47 -6.75
C PRO A 96 8.20 -11.90 -8.07
N ARG A 97 7.82 -10.67 -8.40
CA ARG A 97 8.44 -9.93 -9.51
C ARG A 97 9.81 -9.48 -9.04
N ARG A 98 10.81 -10.29 -9.39
CA ARG A 98 12.26 -10.06 -9.29
C ARG A 98 12.62 -8.55 -9.26
N ALA A 99 12.91 -8.06 -8.06
CA ALA A 99 14.13 -7.30 -7.75
C ALA A 99 14.55 -6.14 -8.69
N LEU A 100 13.64 -5.35 -9.26
CA LEU A 100 14.01 -4.22 -10.11
C LEU A 100 13.87 -2.82 -9.48
N TYR A 101 13.46 -2.70 -8.22
CA TYR A 101 13.32 -1.40 -7.54
C TYR A 101 14.24 -1.21 -6.32
N CYS A 102 15.13 -2.16 -6.02
CA CYS A 102 16.00 -2.16 -4.81
C CYS A 102 17.15 -1.12 -4.81
N ARG A 103 17.05 0.02 -5.50
CA ARG A 103 18.07 1.08 -5.44
C ARG A 103 17.47 2.46 -5.18
N TRP A 104 16.63 2.57 -4.16
CA TRP A 104 16.22 3.88 -3.66
C TRP A 104 16.70 4.12 -2.25
N ARG A 105 17.37 5.26 -2.08
CA ARG A 105 17.86 5.79 -0.81
C ARG A 105 16.84 6.85 -0.36
N PRO A 106 16.29 6.79 0.86
CA PRO A 106 15.23 7.68 1.27
C PRO A 106 15.71 9.14 1.33
N PRO A 107 14.95 10.13 0.80
CA PRO A 107 15.06 11.50 1.26
C PRO A 107 14.58 11.54 2.71
N VAL A 108 15.23 12.37 3.51
CA VAL A 108 14.93 12.58 4.93
C VAL A 108 13.56 13.23 5.02
N LEU A 109 12.50 12.42 5.02
CA LEU A 109 11.12 12.86 5.15
C LEU A 109 10.85 13.11 6.63
N ASN A 110 10.72 14.40 6.98
CA ASN A 110 10.52 14.97 8.30
C ASN A 110 9.10 14.76 8.90
N TRP A 111 8.25 13.92 8.31
CA TRP A 111 6.96 13.59 8.93
C TRP A 111 7.16 12.49 9.96
N ALA A 112 7.61 12.86 11.15
CA ALA A 112 7.39 12.03 12.32
C ALA A 112 5.90 12.10 12.67
N PRO A 113 5.18 10.99 12.89
CA PRO A 113 4.04 11.06 13.78
C PRO A 113 4.60 11.44 15.17
N GLU A 114 4.11 12.55 15.73
CA GLU A 114 4.40 13.02 17.10
C GLU A 114 4.15 11.97 18.20
N SER A 115 3.64 10.79 17.84
CA SER A 115 3.40 9.65 18.72
C SER A 115 4.67 8.88 19.12
N ALA A 116 5.82 9.08 18.47
CA ALA A 116 7.05 8.32 18.77
C ALA A 116 7.91 8.94 19.89
N SER A 117 7.63 10.19 20.30
CA SER A 117 8.42 10.88 21.33
C SER A 117 8.04 10.45 22.76
N LEU A 118 6.86 9.86 22.97
CA LEU A 118 6.43 9.41 24.29
C LEU A 118 6.99 8.04 24.74
N ALA A 119 7.68 7.30 23.86
CA ALA A 119 8.23 5.98 24.20
C ALA A 119 9.73 5.97 24.57
N ARG A 120 10.43 7.09 24.43
CA ARG A 120 11.87 7.17 24.74
C ARG A 120 12.22 7.89 26.03
N GLU A 121 11.31 8.70 26.58
CA GLU A 121 11.60 9.50 27.77
C GLU A 121 11.30 8.79 29.10
N ASP A 122 10.52 7.71 29.08
CA ASP A 122 10.16 6.96 30.30
C ASP A 122 11.22 5.93 30.75
N LEU A 123 12.12 5.51 29.86
CA LEU A 123 13.17 4.52 30.19
C LEU A 123 14.41 5.12 30.86
N ARG A 124 14.49 6.45 31.05
CA ARG A 124 15.62 7.12 31.73
C ARG A 124 15.35 7.48 33.20
N ARG A 125 14.15 7.24 33.74
CA ARG A 125 13.81 7.60 35.13
C ARG A 125 13.77 6.43 36.13
N VAL A 126 14.15 5.22 35.73
CA VAL A 126 14.11 4.02 36.63
C VAL A 126 15.51 3.51 37.00
N LEU A 127 16.58 4.24 36.68
CA LEU A 127 17.96 3.90 37.08
C LEU A 127 18.71 5.11 37.64
N HIS A 128 18.11 5.77 38.64
CA HIS A 128 18.83 6.59 39.61
C HIS A 128 18.20 6.44 40.99
#